data_AF-A0A8T5AYX6-F1
#
_entry.id   AF-A0A8T5AYX6-F1
#
_cell.length_a   1.000
_cell.length_b   1.000
_cell.length_c   1.000
_cell.angle_alpha   90.00
_cell.angle_beta   90.00
_cell.angle_gamma   90.00
#
_symmetry.space_group_name_H-M   'P 1'
#
loop_
_entity.id
_entity.type
_entity.pdbx_description
1 polymer ?
#
loop_
_entity_poly.entity_id
_entity_poly.type
_entity_poly.pdbx_seq_one_letter_code
_entity_poly.pdbx_strand_id
1 'polypeptide(L)'
;IKAKIEDDENSIFTPCTYAVSEAEALEGIDAQPLREITSFRGRFCEQARRGECVIAQGKVEKVIERDGSEYFRLVLGAKPSDFMIIK
;
A
#
# COMPACT_ATOMS: atom_id res chain seq x y z
N ILE A 1 1.22 4.89 7.26
CA ILE A 1 1.71 3.57 7.70
C ILE A 1 3.21 3.46 7.49
N LYS A 2 3.87 2.63 8.28
CA LYS A 2 5.18 2.03 7.97
C LYS A 2 4.93 0.56 7.62
N ALA A 3 5.51 0.05 6.55
CA ALA A 3 5.33 -1.35 6.16
C ALA A 3 6.53 -1.86 5.37
N LYS A 4 6.71 -3.17 5.34
CA LYS A 4 7.76 -3.84 4.55
C LYS A 4 7.17 -4.35 3.24
N ILE A 5 7.87 -4.16 2.13
CA ILE A 5 7.47 -4.68 0.82
C ILE A 5 7.83 -6.18 0.75
N GLU A 6 6.81 -7.02 0.59
CA GLU A 6 6.98 -8.47 0.41
C GLU A 6 7.03 -8.88 -1.06
N ASP A 7 6.35 -8.12 -1.92
CA ASP A 7 6.29 -8.36 -3.36
C ASP A 7 6.05 -7.03 -4.13
N ASP A 8 6.84 -6.81 -5.19
CA ASP A 8 6.78 -5.69 -6.11
C ASP A 8 6.58 -6.10 -7.59
N GLU A 9 6.25 -7.36 -7.87
CA GLU A 9 6.04 -7.88 -9.24
C GLU A 9 5.02 -7.06 -10.04
N ASN A 10 4.02 -6.49 -9.37
CA ASN A 10 2.96 -5.69 -9.99
C ASN A 10 3.20 -4.17 -9.90
N SER A 11 4.40 -3.73 -9.51
CA SER A 11 4.71 -2.31 -9.33
C SER A 11 4.77 -1.50 -10.64
N ILE A 12 4.94 -2.17 -11.79
CA ILE A 12 4.97 -1.53 -13.12
C ILE A 12 3.59 -1.36 -13.76
N PHE A 13 2.59 -2.12 -13.32
CA PHE A 13 1.26 -2.13 -13.95
C PHE A 13 0.38 -0.99 -13.43
N THR A 14 -0.81 -0.85 -14.03
CA THR A 14 -1.88 -0.01 -13.49
C THR A 14 -3.09 -0.89 -13.12
N PRO A 15 -3.55 -0.84 -11.86
CA PRO A 15 -2.91 -0.15 -10.74
C PRO A 15 -1.53 -0.76 -10.42
N CYS A 16 -0.59 0.06 -9.94
CA CYS A 16 0.64 -0.48 -9.38
C CYS A 16 0.33 -0.98 -7.97
N THR A 17 0.84 -2.15 -7.63
CA THR A 17 0.53 -2.79 -6.34
C THR A 17 1.79 -3.36 -5.72
N TYR A 18 1.91 -3.15 -4.41
CA TYR A 18 2.94 -3.71 -3.56
C TYR A 18 2.27 -4.54 -2.47
N ALA A 19 2.59 -5.82 -2.36
CA ALA A 19 2.19 -6.60 -1.20
C ALA A 19 3.05 -6.18 0.00
N VAL A 20 2.44 -6.04 1.16
CA VAL A 20 3.14 -5.58 2.35
C VAL A 20 2.89 -6.43 3.58
N SER A 21 3.87 -6.42 4.49
CA SER A 21 3.81 -7.05 5.81
C SER A 21 4.24 -6.04 6.88
N GLU A 22 4.12 -6.45 8.16
CA GLU A 22 4.59 -5.66 9.31
C GLU A 22 4.05 -4.23 9.30
N ALA A 23 2.80 -4.07 8.84
CA ALA A 23 2.18 -2.77 8.66
C ALA A 23 1.81 -2.15 10.01
N GLU A 24 2.34 -0.95 10.27
CA GLU A 24 2.13 -0.17 11.48
C GLU A 24 1.49 1.17 11.12
N ALA A 25 0.38 1.51 11.77
CA ALA A 25 -0.20 2.85 11.66
C ALA A 25 0.64 3.86 12.45
N LEU A 26 1.30 4.78 11.73
CA LEU A 26 2.02 5.90 12.34
C LEU A 26 1.09 7.04 12.75
N GLU A 27 0.00 7.23 11.99
CA GLU A 27 -1.05 8.20 12.22
C GLU A 27 -2.34 7.69 11.54
N GLY A 28 -3.50 8.05 12.09
CA GLY A 28 -4.81 7.65 11.56
C GLY A 28 -5.31 6.33 12.12
N ILE A 29 -6.12 5.62 11.34
CA ILE A 29 -6.76 4.37 11.75
C ILE A 29 -5.75 3.22 11.67
N ASP A 30 -5.69 2.42 12.73
CA ASP A 30 -5.02 1.12 12.70
C ASP A 30 -5.89 0.09 11.98
N ALA A 31 -5.54 -0.19 10.72
CA ALA A 31 -6.32 -1.02 9.82
C ALA A 31 -5.59 -2.34 9.57
N GLN A 32 -6.01 -3.41 10.24
CA GLN A 32 -5.38 -4.72 10.16
C GLN A 32 -6.38 -5.80 9.73
N PRO A 33 -5.99 -6.76 8.87
CA PRO A 33 -4.68 -6.88 8.23
C PRO A 33 -4.56 -5.94 7.02
N LEU A 34 -3.53 -5.10 6.98
CA LEU A 34 -3.19 -4.32 5.78
C LEU A 34 -2.28 -5.16 4.88
N ARG A 35 -2.79 -5.53 3.70
CA ARG A 35 -2.10 -6.48 2.79
C ARG A 35 -1.38 -5.82 1.63
N GLU A 36 -1.83 -4.63 1.20
CA GLU A 36 -1.27 -4.01 0.01
C GLU A 36 -1.28 -2.48 0.06
N ILE A 37 -0.33 -1.91 -0.67
CA ILE A 37 -0.32 -0.50 -1.09
C ILE A 37 -0.58 -0.50 -2.60
N THR A 38 -1.52 0.32 -3.08
CA THR A 38 -1.87 0.38 -4.50
C THR A 38 -2.00 1.82 -5.00
N SER A 39 -1.72 2.06 -6.28
CA SER A 39 -1.99 3.36 -6.92
C SER A 39 -2.45 3.23 -8.37
N PHE A 40 -3.30 4.16 -8.77
CA PHE A 40 -3.71 4.35 -10.17
C PHE A 40 -2.93 5.50 -10.83
N ARG A 41 -1.87 6.00 -10.18
CA ARG A 41 -1.03 7.10 -10.68
C ARG A 41 0.37 6.57 -10.94
N GLY A 42 0.84 6.71 -12.18
CA GLY A 42 2.16 6.22 -12.62
C GLY A 42 3.36 6.75 -11.83
N ARG A 43 3.22 7.87 -11.09
CA ARG A 43 4.30 8.41 -10.24
C ARG A 43 4.68 7.54 -9.04
N PHE A 44 3.91 6.50 -8.74
CA PHE A 44 4.19 5.54 -7.67
C PHE A 44 4.58 4.16 -8.22
N CYS A 45 4.73 4.00 -9.53
CA CYS A 45 5.20 2.76 -10.14
C CYS A 45 6.69 2.54 -9.83
N GLU A 46 7.08 1.28 -9.64
CA GLU A 46 8.47 0.83 -9.43
C GLU A 46 9.26 1.62 -8.37
N GLN A 47 8.56 2.24 -7.42
CA GLN A 47 9.14 3.19 -6.46
C GLN A 47 9.81 2.47 -5.28
N ALA A 48 9.38 1.25 -4.94
CA ALA A 48 9.96 0.44 -3.89
C ALA A 48 10.11 -1.01 -4.37
N ARG A 49 11.01 -1.76 -3.76
CA ARG A 49 11.34 -3.14 -4.11
C ARG A 49 11.12 -4.09 -2.95
N ARG A 50 10.91 -5.37 -3.25
CA ARG A 50 10.86 -6.43 -2.25
C ARG A 50 12.04 -6.34 -1.26
N GLY A 51 11.71 -6.42 0.03
CA GLY A 51 12.64 -6.33 1.15
C GLY A 51 12.82 -4.91 1.70
N GLU A 52 12.41 -3.87 0.97
CA GLU A 52 12.50 -2.50 1.45
C GLU A 52 11.38 -2.18 2.45
N CYS A 53 11.65 -1.21 3.34
CA CYS A 53 10.64 -0.63 4.21
C CYS A 53 10.19 0.71 3.65
N VAL A 54 8.89 0.96 3.66
CA VAL A 54 8.31 2.21 3.21
C VAL A 54 7.55 2.91 4.32
N ILE A 55 7.49 4.24 4.23
CA ILE A 55 6.48 5.05 4.90
C ILE A 55 5.53 5.57 3.82
N ALA A 56 4.24 5.32 4.00
CA ALA A 56 3.22 5.68 3.02
C ALA A 56 2.00 6.33 3.68
N GLN A 57 1.43 7.32 3.00
CA GLN A 57 0.19 7.98 3.37
C GLN A 57 -0.78 7.95 2.19
N GLY A 58 -2.00 7.51 2.46
CA GLY A 58 -3.06 7.43 1.47
C GLY A 58 -4.41 7.14 2.12
N LYS A 59 -5.38 6.79 1.29
CA LYS A 59 -6.72 6.40 1.74
C LYS A 59 -6.72 4.91 2.11
N VAL A 60 -7.16 4.58 3.32
CA VAL A 60 -7.40 3.17 3.70
C VAL A 60 -8.75 2.72 3.15
N GLU A 61 -8.79 1.54 2.54
CA GLU A 61 -10.01 0.89 2.07
C GLU A 61 -10.11 -0.53 2.64
N LYS A 62 -11.33 -0.93 3.05
CA LYS A 62 -11.64 -2.32 3.34
C LYS A 62 -12.01 -3.01 2.02
N VAL A 63 -11.35 -4.12 1.73
CA VAL A 63 -11.66 -5.00 0.62
C VAL A 63 -12.42 -6.20 1.16
N ILE A 64 -13.54 -6.53 0.53
CA ILE A 64 -14.35 -7.71 0.82
C ILE A 64 -14.31 -8.57 -0.43
N GLU A 65 -13.69 -9.74 -0.33
CA GLU A 65 -13.59 -10.68 -1.44
C GLU A 65 -14.88 -11.49 -1.61
N ARG A 66 -15.01 -12.17 -2.74
CA ARG A 66 -16.21 -12.96 -3.06
C ARG A 66 -16.43 -14.13 -2.11
N ASP A 67 -15.36 -14.66 -1.55
CA ASP A 67 -15.41 -15.73 -0.55
C ASP A 67 -15.75 -15.21 0.86
N GLY A 68 -15.95 -13.90 1.01
CA GLY A 68 -16.24 -13.23 2.28
C GLY A 68 -15.00 -12.88 3.10
N SER A 69 -13.79 -13.17 2.62
CA SER A 69 -12.58 -12.75 3.31
C SER A 69 -12.41 -11.23 3.23
N GLU A 70 -11.88 -10.64 4.30
CA GLU A 70 -11.70 -9.19 4.43
C GLU A 70 -10.23 -8.85 4.67
N TYR A 71 -9.78 -7.76 4.07
CA TYR A 71 -8.50 -7.14 4.37
C TYR A 71 -8.55 -5.64 4.12
N PHE A 72 -7.47 -4.94 4.48
CA PHE A 72 -7.30 -3.52 4.21
C PHE A 72 -6.20 -3.28 3.19
N ARG A 73 -6.38 -2.22 2.41
CA ARG A 73 -5.35 -1.68 1.50
C ARG A 73 -5.17 -0.19 1.70
N LEU A 74 -3.99 0.30 1.33
CA LEU A 74 -3.70 1.73 1.22
C LEU A 74 -3.70 2.16 -0.24
N VAL A 75 -4.58 3.09 -0.61
CA VAL A 75 -4.61 3.69 -1.95
C VAL A 75 -3.85 5.02 -1.95
N LEU A 76 -2.80 5.10 -2.78
CA LEU A 76 -2.01 6.30 -3.01
C LEU A 76 -2.54 7.11 -4.19
N GLY A 77 -2.45 8.43 -4.09
CA GLY A 77 -2.73 9.35 -5.19
C GLY A 77 -4.21 9.74 -5.31
N ALA A 78 -5.00 9.50 -4.27
CA ALA A 78 -6.35 10.04 -4.12
C ALA A 78 -6.30 11.53 -3.72
N LYS A 79 -5.25 11.95 -3.01
CA LYS A 79 -4.99 13.36 -2.65
C LYS A 79 -3.57 13.78 -3.09
N PRO A 80 -3.34 15.07 -3.38
CA PRO A 80 -1.99 15.58 -3.68
C PRO A 80 -0.98 15.38 -2.55
N SER A 81 -1.47 15.30 -1.30
CA SER A 81 -0.68 15.05 -0.10
C SER A 81 -0.26 13.59 0.08
N ASP A 82 -0.80 12.66 -0.71
CA ASP A 82 -0.45 11.24 -0.61
C ASP A 82 1.01 11.03 -1.05
N PHE A 83 1.72 10.20 -0.31
CA PHE A 83 3.14 9.95 -0.54
C PHE A 83 3.51 8.51 -0.20
N MET A 84 4.63 8.10 -0.76
CA MET A 84 5.38 6.91 -0.35
C MET A 84 6.86 7.28 -0.41
N ILE A 85 7.65 6.83 0.57
CA ILE A 85 9.10 7.00 0.62
C ILE A 85 9.75 5.73 1.15
N ILE A 86 10.94 5.39 0.65
CA ILE A 86 11.78 4.30 1.18
C ILE A 86 12.46 4.78 2.47
N LYS A 87 12.52 3.92 3.48
CA LYS A 87 13.14 4.20 4.79
C LYS A 87 14.50 3.52 4.94
#